data_AF-A0ABD3QMD0-F1
#
_entry.id   AF-A0ABD3QMD0-F1
#
_cell.length_a   1.000
_cell.length_b   1.000
_cell.length_c   1.000
_cell.angle_alpha   90.00
_cell.angle_beta   90.00
_cell.angle_gamma   90.00
#
_symmetry.space_group_name_H-M   'P 1'
#
loop_
_entity.id
_entity.type
_entity.pdbx_description
1 polymer ?
#
loop_
_entity_poly.entity_id
_entity_poly.type
_entity_poly.pdbx_seq_one_letter_code
_entity_poly.pdbx_strand_id
1 'polypeptide(L)'
;MANEAVTYACEMGLASVYTDHSLFGFDDIASIILNRVLKSTLPTVGYVPHSSVRDVLVHGNVFLNCSLAESFCIAILEAASAGLFVVSTNVGGVSEVLPPEMIHHADPNVDSLVESLSCAISGKIDSTDPFEFHRRVSQMYSWQRVAGETVTVYDRVIARPWLSLSQRLVRYKTVRHLAGFVVWYACWALHCISLFSLGNCGNHGI
;
A
#
# COMPACT_ATOMS: atom_id res chain seq x y z
N MET A 1 3.89 16.74 -9.76
CA MET A 1 4.01 16.93 -8.29
C MET A 1 5.31 16.37 -7.73
N ALA A 2 5.54 15.04 -7.70
CA ALA A 2 6.81 14.50 -7.16
C ALA A 2 8.07 15.06 -7.86
N ASN A 3 8.01 15.22 -9.19
CA ASN A 3 9.15 15.68 -9.98
C ASN A 3 9.51 17.15 -9.76
N GLU A 4 8.52 18.00 -9.55
CA GLU A 4 8.73 19.43 -9.25
C GLU A 4 9.33 19.56 -7.85
N ALA A 5 8.81 18.81 -6.88
CA ALA A 5 9.36 18.79 -5.53
C ALA A 5 10.84 18.33 -5.49
N VAL A 6 11.19 17.33 -6.29
CA VAL A 6 12.58 16.86 -6.41
C VAL A 6 13.46 17.87 -7.15
N THR A 7 12.92 18.61 -8.13
CA THR A 7 13.65 19.69 -8.82
C THR A 7 13.98 20.83 -7.85
N TYR A 8 13.01 21.28 -7.05
CA TYR A 8 13.24 22.29 -6.00
C TYR A 8 14.20 21.79 -4.91
N ALA A 9 14.08 20.52 -4.50
CA ALA A 9 15.02 19.92 -3.53
C ALA A 9 16.47 19.95 -4.04
N CYS A 10 16.68 19.75 -5.34
CA CYS A 10 17.99 19.86 -5.97
C CYS A 10 18.52 21.30 -6.01
N GLU A 11 17.67 22.28 -6.32
CA GLU A 11 18.04 23.71 -6.25
C GLU A 11 18.44 24.12 -4.82
N MET A 12 17.86 23.49 -3.81
CA MET A 12 18.20 23.68 -2.39
C MET A 12 19.42 22.86 -1.93
N GLY A 13 20.06 22.09 -2.82
CA GLY A 13 21.26 21.29 -2.50
C GLY A 13 20.99 20.05 -1.63
N LEU A 14 19.75 19.56 -1.60
CA LEU A 14 19.34 18.45 -0.75
C LEU A 14 19.48 17.12 -1.48
N ALA A 15 20.09 16.13 -0.83
CA ALA A 15 20.12 14.76 -1.33
C ALA A 15 18.69 14.19 -1.31
N SER A 16 18.12 13.99 -2.50
CA SER A 16 16.75 13.49 -2.67
C SER A 16 16.76 12.16 -3.43
N VAL A 17 16.04 11.18 -2.92
CA VAL A 17 15.85 9.87 -3.54
C VAL A 17 14.37 9.74 -3.89
N TYR A 18 14.08 9.56 -5.17
CA TYR A 18 12.73 9.34 -5.66
C TYR A 18 12.48 7.84 -5.84
N THR A 19 11.46 7.32 -5.16
CA THR A 19 10.99 5.95 -5.30
C THR A 19 9.55 5.96 -5.82
N ASP A 20 9.34 5.46 -7.03
CA ASP A 20 8.00 5.29 -7.60
C ASP A 20 7.50 3.87 -7.31
N HIS A 21 6.40 3.75 -6.56
CA HIS A 21 5.67 2.48 -6.37
C HIS A 21 4.45 2.37 -7.29
N SER A 22 4.14 3.42 -8.05
CA SER A 22 3.12 3.41 -9.09
C SER A 22 3.74 2.97 -10.41
N LEU A 23 3.76 1.67 -10.64
CA LEU A 23 3.87 1.08 -11.98
C LEU A 23 2.60 1.36 -12.81
N PHE A 24 2.16 2.62 -12.87
CA PHE A 24 1.17 3.04 -13.86
C PHE A 24 1.90 3.36 -15.17
N GLY A 25 2.07 2.30 -15.96
CA GLY A 25 2.31 2.38 -17.40
C GLY A 25 3.74 2.67 -17.82
N PHE A 26 4.51 1.62 -18.09
CA PHE A 26 5.79 1.71 -18.80
C PHE A 26 5.68 2.20 -20.26
N ASP A 27 4.48 2.48 -20.77
CA ASP A 27 4.24 2.90 -22.16
C ASP A 27 3.92 4.38 -22.34
N ASP A 28 3.91 5.20 -21.28
CA ASP A 28 3.61 6.62 -21.43
C ASP A 28 4.86 7.45 -21.79
N ILE A 29 4.78 8.20 -22.89
CA ILE A 29 5.84 9.10 -23.37
C ILE A 29 6.19 10.13 -22.30
N ALA A 30 5.20 10.54 -21.48
CA ALA A 30 5.42 11.42 -20.35
C ALA A 30 6.41 10.82 -19.34
N SER A 31 6.30 9.54 -19.00
CA SER A 31 7.21 8.84 -18.07
C SER A 31 8.63 8.68 -18.62
N ILE A 32 8.78 8.56 -19.94
CA ILE A 32 10.09 8.48 -20.62
C ILE A 32 10.78 9.85 -20.64
N ILE A 33 10.06 10.91 -21.03
CA ILE A 33 10.56 12.28 -21.04
C ILE A 33 10.92 12.71 -19.62
N LEU A 34 10.06 12.36 -18.66
CA LEU A 34 10.24 12.67 -17.27
C LEU A 34 11.46 11.98 -16.66
N ASN A 35 11.65 10.68 -16.88
CA ASN A 35 12.87 9.98 -16.48
C ASN A 35 14.13 10.60 -17.09
N ARG A 36 14.03 11.19 -18.29
CA ARG A 36 15.14 11.85 -18.97
C ARG A 36 15.48 13.20 -18.34
N VAL A 37 14.48 13.98 -17.96
CA VAL A 37 14.63 15.28 -17.27
C VAL A 37 15.13 15.08 -15.84
N LEU A 38 14.62 14.09 -15.12
CA LEU A 38 15.09 13.75 -13.77
C LEU A 38 16.57 13.31 -13.79
N LYS A 39 16.98 12.52 -14.79
CA LYS A 39 18.39 12.13 -14.99
C LYS A 39 19.32 13.29 -15.31
N SER A 40 18.83 14.39 -15.91
CA SER A 40 19.68 15.55 -16.20
C SER A 40 19.87 16.47 -15.01
N THR A 41 18.94 16.48 -14.05
CA THR A 41 18.93 17.43 -12.94
C THR A 41 19.39 16.80 -11.63
N LEU A 42 19.41 15.46 -11.52
CA LEU A 42 19.69 14.74 -10.28
C LEU A 42 20.68 13.60 -10.50
N PRO A 43 21.48 13.22 -9.49
CA PRO A 43 22.09 11.89 -9.44
C PRO A 43 20.99 10.83 -9.25
N THR A 44 20.32 10.47 -10.34
CA THR A 44 19.27 9.45 -10.32
C THR A 44 19.95 8.08 -10.24
N VAL A 45 19.74 7.37 -9.13
CA VAL A 45 20.33 6.02 -8.92
C VAL A 45 19.70 4.98 -9.86
N GLY A 46 18.57 5.29 -10.48
CA GLY A 46 17.84 4.36 -11.35
C GLY A 46 17.15 3.27 -10.55
N TYR A 47 16.88 2.12 -11.17
CA TYR A 47 16.32 0.97 -10.46
C TYR A 47 17.31 0.44 -9.42
N VAL A 48 16.85 0.35 -8.17
CA VAL A 48 17.61 -0.23 -7.06
C VAL A 48 16.94 -1.54 -6.65
N PRO A 49 17.65 -2.68 -6.70
CA PRO A 49 17.10 -3.93 -6.21
C PRO A 49 16.81 -3.82 -4.71
N HIS A 50 15.75 -4.47 -4.25
CA HIS A 50 15.24 -4.34 -2.89
C HIS A 50 16.31 -4.59 -1.81
N SER A 51 17.25 -5.52 -2.04
CA SER A 51 18.39 -5.81 -1.15
C SER A 51 19.31 -4.61 -0.89
N SER A 52 19.34 -3.65 -1.81
CA SER A 52 20.23 -2.47 -1.80
C SER A 52 19.49 -1.17 -1.53
N VAL A 53 18.17 -1.21 -1.32
CA VAL A 53 17.35 -0.02 -1.02
C VAL A 53 17.81 0.65 0.27
N ARG A 54 18.13 -0.16 1.30
CA ARG A 54 18.69 0.35 2.56
C ARG A 54 19.94 1.20 2.30
N ASP A 55 20.86 0.70 1.49
CA ASP A 55 22.13 1.37 1.23
C ASP A 55 21.93 2.72 0.56
N VAL A 56 20.82 2.93 -0.16
CA VAL A 56 20.47 4.22 -0.75
C VAL A 56 19.77 5.12 0.29
N LEU A 57 18.80 4.57 1.03
CA LEU A 57 18.03 5.35 2.00
C LEU A 57 18.92 5.94 3.10
N VAL A 58 19.89 5.20 3.63
CA VAL A 58 20.77 5.68 4.73
C VAL A 58 21.62 6.92 4.38
N HIS A 59 21.73 7.27 3.09
CA HIS A 59 22.42 8.49 2.66
C HIS A 59 21.50 9.73 2.66
N GLY A 60 20.19 9.55 2.82
CA GLY A 60 19.22 10.64 2.85
C GLY A 60 18.84 11.07 4.27
N ASN A 61 18.30 12.28 4.38
CA ASN A 61 17.77 12.83 5.64
C ASN A 61 16.24 12.89 5.67
N VAL A 62 15.61 13.10 4.51
CA VAL A 62 14.15 13.24 4.36
C VAL A 62 13.67 12.33 3.23
N PHE A 63 12.55 11.65 3.46
CA PHE A 63 11.85 10.86 2.46
C PHE A 63 10.53 11.53 2.11
N LEU A 64 10.33 11.82 0.82
CA LEU A 64 9.13 12.49 0.32
C LEU A 64 8.24 11.52 -0.45
N ASN A 65 7.01 11.33 0.02
CA ASN A 65 5.98 10.56 -0.64
C ASN A 65 4.87 11.48 -1.18
N CYS A 66 4.66 11.48 -2.49
CA CYS A 66 3.64 12.31 -3.16
C CYS A 66 2.52 11.50 -3.81
N SER A 67 2.30 10.26 -3.36
CA SER A 67 1.25 9.40 -3.90
C SER A 67 -0.15 10.00 -3.71
N LEU A 68 -1.06 9.76 -4.67
CA LEU A 68 -2.46 10.22 -4.59
C LEU A 68 -3.38 9.20 -3.91
N ALA A 69 -2.95 7.95 -3.79
CA ALA A 69 -3.66 6.91 -3.07
C ALA A 69 -2.65 5.91 -2.50
N GLU A 70 -2.70 5.72 -1.19
CA GLU A 70 -1.85 4.77 -0.47
C GLU A 70 -2.68 4.11 0.63
N SER A 71 -2.48 2.81 0.83
CA SER A 71 -3.09 2.13 1.98
C SER A 71 -2.16 2.22 3.18
N PHE A 72 -1.11 1.40 3.18
CA PHE A 72 -0.15 1.30 4.27
C PHE A 72 1.25 1.80 3.89
N CYS A 73 1.55 1.90 2.58
CA CYS A 73 2.80 2.38 2.00
C CYS A 73 4.07 1.83 2.70
N ILE A 74 4.56 0.67 2.25
CA ILE A 74 5.75 0.05 2.86
C ILE A 74 7.00 0.93 2.75
N ALA A 75 7.08 1.76 1.71
CA ALA A 75 8.19 2.68 1.46
C ALA A 75 8.43 3.67 2.61
N ILE A 76 7.36 4.21 3.20
CA ILE A 76 7.50 5.15 4.34
C ILE A 76 8.02 4.43 5.59
N LEU A 77 7.70 3.15 5.77
CA LEU A 77 8.24 2.34 6.87
C LEU A 77 9.70 1.99 6.65
N GLU A 78 10.10 1.68 5.41
CA GLU A 78 11.51 1.44 5.06
C GLU A 78 12.36 2.68 5.28
N ALA A 79 11.87 3.84 4.83
CA ALA A 79 12.52 5.13 5.04
C ALA A 79 12.62 5.50 6.52
N ALA A 80 11.53 5.41 7.27
CA ALA A 80 11.55 5.65 8.70
C ALA A 80 12.45 4.67 9.46
N SER A 81 12.50 3.40 9.03
CA SER A 81 13.40 2.39 9.60
C SER A 81 14.88 2.65 9.32
N ALA A 82 15.18 3.34 8.21
CA ALA A 82 16.51 3.82 7.87
C ALA A 82 16.84 5.16 8.57
N GLY A 83 15.90 5.74 9.31
CA GLY A 83 16.10 6.94 10.11
C GLY A 83 15.77 8.26 9.39
N LEU A 84 15.10 8.20 8.25
CA LEU A 84 14.72 9.41 7.50
C LEU A 84 13.44 9.98 8.09
N PHE A 85 13.36 11.31 8.12
CA PHE A 85 12.10 11.99 8.40
C PHE A 85 11.17 11.88 7.20
N VAL A 86 9.91 11.50 7.43
CA VAL A 86 8.97 11.28 6.33
C VAL A 86 8.09 12.52 6.11
N VAL A 87 7.93 12.93 4.87
CA VAL A 87 6.90 13.88 4.44
C VAL A 87 6.02 13.14 3.45
N SER A 88 4.72 13.04 3.72
CA SER A 88 3.79 12.31 2.85
C SER A 88 2.51 13.10 2.62
N THR A 89 1.90 12.91 1.46
CA THR A 89 0.50 13.30 1.25
C THR A 89 -0.43 12.54 2.22
N ASN A 90 -1.49 13.21 2.68
CA ASN A 90 -2.51 12.65 3.57
C ASN A 90 -3.61 11.93 2.77
N VAL A 91 -3.31 10.74 2.27
CA VAL A 91 -4.25 9.96 1.46
C VAL A 91 -4.37 8.53 1.98
N GLY A 92 -5.59 7.98 1.88
CA GLY A 92 -5.91 6.62 2.32
C GLY A 92 -5.56 6.35 3.79
N GLY A 93 -4.73 5.34 4.06
CA GLY A 93 -4.40 4.90 5.42
C GLY A 93 -3.07 5.41 5.97
N VAL A 94 -2.37 6.29 5.24
CA VAL A 94 -1.00 6.72 5.58
C VAL A 94 -0.90 7.43 6.93
N SER A 95 -1.93 8.15 7.34
CA SER A 95 -1.99 8.86 8.63
C SER A 95 -1.99 7.94 9.86
N GLU A 96 -2.22 6.64 9.67
CA GLU A 96 -2.20 5.64 10.73
C GLU A 96 -0.85 4.92 10.84
N VAL A 97 0.04 5.10 9.86
CA VAL A 97 1.24 4.25 9.70
C VAL A 97 2.38 4.67 10.62
N LEU A 98 2.62 5.97 10.77
CA LEU A 98 3.72 6.51 11.56
C LEU A 98 3.21 7.57 12.54
N PRO A 99 3.84 7.70 13.72
CA PRO A 99 3.45 8.71 14.69
C PRO A 99 3.91 10.12 14.24
N PRO A 100 3.24 11.20 14.69
CA PRO A 100 3.47 12.57 14.19
C PRO A 100 4.90 13.09 14.37
N GLU A 101 5.70 12.49 15.25
CA GLU A 101 7.10 12.88 15.46
C GLU A 101 8.02 12.37 14.34
N MET A 102 7.55 11.44 13.50
CA MET A 102 8.32 10.78 12.44
C MET A 102 7.82 11.12 11.03
N ILE A 103 6.60 11.66 10.92
CA ILE A 103 5.95 11.97 9.65
C ILE A 103 5.23 13.32 9.69
N HIS A 104 5.38 14.12 8.63
CA HIS A 104 4.49 15.23 8.33
C HIS A 104 3.55 14.88 7.20
N HIS A 105 2.27 15.18 7.41
CA HIS A 105 1.25 15.03 6.40
C HIS A 105 1.00 16.36 5.69
N ALA A 106 1.05 16.32 4.36
CA ALA A 106 0.70 17.43 3.49
C ALA A 106 -0.58 17.12 2.71
N ASP A 107 -1.30 18.15 2.29
CA ASP A 107 -2.35 17.97 1.30
C ASP A 107 -1.72 17.65 -0.08
N PRO A 108 -2.45 16.97 -0.99
CA PRO A 108 -1.95 16.63 -2.33
C PRO A 108 -1.90 17.85 -3.27
N ASN A 109 -1.25 18.92 -2.82
CA ASN A 109 -0.98 20.13 -3.59
C ASN A 109 0.49 20.53 -3.40
N VAL A 110 1.06 21.22 -4.39
CA VAL A 110 2.49 21.54 -4.43
C VAL A 110 2.87 22.47 -3.29
N ASP A 111 2.07 23.50 -3.00
CA ASP A 111 2.38 24.50 -1.97
C ASP A 111 2.48 23.86 -0.58
N SER A 112 1.53 23.00 -0.22
CA SER A 112 1.50 22.27 1.05
C SER A 112 2.65 21.28 1.18
N LEU A 113 3.03 20.60 0.08
CA LEU A 113 4.19 19.71 0.06
C LEU A 113 5.50 20.49 0.27
N VAL A 114 5.65 21.62 -0.41
CA VAL A 114 6.83 22.49 -0.25
C VAL A 114 6.91 23.07 1.15
N GLU A 115 5.80 23.53 1.72
CA GLU A 115 5.75 24.04 3.09
C GLU A 115 6.11 22.96 4.11
N SER A 116 5.50 21.77 3.98
CA SER A 116 5.76 20.63 4.87
C SER A 116 7.20 20.15 4.78
N LEU A 117 7.74 20.09 3.56
CA LEU A 117 9.14 19.75 3.32
C LEU A 117 10.09 20.80 3.90
N SER A 118 9.81 22.08 3.70
CA SER A 118 10.62 23.19 4.24
C SER A 118 10.65 23.19 5.76
N CYS A 119 9.50 22.91 6.39
CA CYS A 119 9.40 22.72 7.84
C CYS A 119 10.24 21.52 8.33
N ALA A 120 10.20 20.40 7.61
CA ALA A 120 10.99 19.21 7.93
C ALA A 120 12.50 19.50 7.83
N ILE A 121 12.94 20.16 6.75
CA ILE A 121 14.35 20.50 6.52
C ILE A 121 14.87 21.44 7.60
N SER A 122 14.12 22.49 7.91
CA SER A 122 14.58 23.57 8.80
C SER A 122 14.57 23.19 10.30
N GLY A 123 13.73 22.22 10.69
CA GLY A 123 13.46 21.97 12.11
C GLY A 123 13.58 20.52 12.56
N LYS A 124 13.65 19.54 11.66
CA LYS A 124 13.59 18.12 12.02
C LYS A 124 14.88 17.36 11.74
N ILE A 125 15.60 17.67 10.66
CA ILE A 125 16.83 16.96 10.24
C ILE A 125 17.85 16.83 11.40
N ASP A 126 18.14 17.92 12.11
CA ASP A 126 19.16 17.91 13.17
C ASP A 126 18.68 17.28 14.49
N SER A 127 17.37 17.11 14.64
CA SER A 127 16.75 16.64 15.89
C SER A 127 16.46 15.14 15.91
N THR A 128 16.53 14.48 14.74
CA THR A 128 16.16 13.07 14.59
C THR A 128 17.35 12.16 14.84
N ASP A 129 17.20 11.20 15.75
CA ASP A 129 18.13 10.07 15.92
C ASP A 129 17.66 8.88 15.05
N PRO A 130 18.44 8.48 14.03
CA PRO A 130 18.13 7.34 13.17
C PRO A 130 17.89 6.03 13.94
N PHE A 131 18.64 5.78 15.03
CA PHE A 131 18.52 4.55 15.80
C PHE A 131 17.22 4.52 16.60
N GLU A 132 16.78 5.65 17.13
CA GLU A 132 15.49 5.76 17.81
C GLU A 132 14.33 5.54 16.85
N PHE A 133 14.39 6.11 15.65
CA PHE A 133 13.39 5.90 14.61
C PHE A 133 13.29 4.42 14.25
N HIS A 134 14.42 3.77 13.97
CA HIS A 134 14.48 2.33 13.70
C HIS A 134 13.86 1.51 14.86
N ARG A 135 14.25 1.82 16.10
CA ARG A 135 13.76 1.14 17.30
C ARG A 135 12.24 1.21 17.40
N ARG A 136 11.65 2.40 17.20
CA ARG A 136 10.19 2.59 17.25
C ARG A 136 9.47 1.80 16.16
N VAL A 137 9.94 1.87 14.91
CA VAL A 137 9.31 1.13 13.80
C VAL A 137 9.36 -0.38 14.08
N SER A 138 10.50 -0.90 14.56
CA SER A 138 10.65 -2.33 14.88
C SER A 138 9.72 -2.82 16.01
N GLN A 139 9.32 -1.93 16.92
CA GLN A 139 8.38 -2.25 18.00
C GLN A 139 6.94 -2.29 17.48
N MET A 140 6.57 -1.33 16.61
CA MET A 140 5.23 -1.24 16.01
C MET A 140 4.98 -2.39 15.04
N TYR A 141 5.91 -2.66 14.13
CA TYR A 141 5.69 -3.57 13.00
C TYR A 141 6.68 -4.73 12.97
N SER A 142 6.14 -5.96 12.83
CA SER A 142 6.93 -7.19 12.71
C SER A 142 6.26 -8.15 11.75
N TRP A 143 6.98 -8.57 10.71
CA TRP A 143 6.51 -9.59 9.78
C TRP A 143 6.27 -10.93 10.45
N GLN A 144 7.06 -11.28 11.48
CA GLN A 144 6.85 -12.50 12.27
C GLN A 144 5.51 -12.45 13.00
N ARG A 145 5.15 -11.29 13.58
CA ARG A 145 3.83 -11.10 14.22
C ARG A 145 2.69 -11.21 13.21
N VAL A 146 2.80 -10.49 12.09
CA VAL A 146 1.79 -10.53 11.02
C VAL A 146 1.59 -11.96 10.51
N ALA A 147 2.67 -12.71 10.31
CA ALA A 147 2.60 -14.11 9.89
C ALA A 147 1.87 -14.99 10.93
N GLY A 148 2.21 -14.87 12.21
CA GLY A 148 1.55 -15.63 13.29
C GLY A 148 0.06 -15.32 13.44
N GLU A 149 -0.30 -14.03 13.39
CA GLU A 149 -1.70 -13.59 13.43
C GLU A 149 -2.48 -14.10 12.20
N THR A 150 -1.85 -14.04 11.02
CA THR A 150 -2.44 -14.55 9.77
C THR A 150 -2.72 -16.05 9.89
N VAL A 151 -1.75 -16.85 10.34
CA VAL A 151 -1.95 -18.30 10.57
C VAL A 151 -3.09 -18.55 11.55
N THR A 152 -3.17 -17.78 12.64
CA THR A 152 -4.25 -17.90 13.63
C THR A 152 -5.62 -17.61 13.03
N VAL A 153 -5.72 -16.72 12.03
CA VAL A 153 -6.96 -16.49 11.28
C VAL A 153 -7.27 -17.68 10.37
N TYR A 154 -6.29 -18.22 9.65
CA TYR A 154 -6.47 -19.41 8.82
C TYR A 154 -6.95 -20.61 9.62
N ASP A 155 -6.33 -20.90 10.76
CA ASP A 155 -6.74 -22.00 11.64
C ASP A 155 -8.17 -21.83 12.13
N ARG A 156 -8.54 -20.59 12.51
CA ARG A 156 -9.92 -20.24 12.91
C ARG A 156 -10.92 -20.43 11.78
N VAL A 157 -10.55 -20.16 10.53
CA VAL A 157 -11.44 -20.31 9.37
C VAL A 157 -11.59 -21.79 9.01
N ILE A 158 -10.52 -22.58 9.07
CA ILE A 158 -10.52 -24.02 8.78
C ILE A 158 -11.32 -24.79 9.84
N ALA A 159 -11.23 -24.39 11.11
CA ALA A 159 -12.00 -24.99 12.21
C ALA A 159 -13.51 -24.70 12.15
N ARG A 160 -13.97 -23.78 11.28
CA ARG A 160 -15.41 -23.51 11.13
C ARG A 160 -16.09 -24.65 10.40
N PRO A 161 -17.25 -25.13 10.88
CA PRO A 161 -18.01 -26.14 10.18
C PRO A 161 -18.40 -25.64 8.79
N TRP A 162 -18.31 -26.54 7.81
CA TRP A 162 -18.76 -26.26 6.46
C TRP A 162 -20.25 -25.88 6.49
N LEU A 163 -20.56 -24.67 6.05
CA LEU A 163 -21.95 -24.23 5.94
C LEU A 163 -22.66 -25.08 4.90
N SER A 164 -23.81 -25.63 5.27
CA SER A 164 -24.69 -26.31 4.34
C SER A 164 -25.22 -25.35 3.27
N LEU A 165 -25.70 -25.88 2.13
CA LEU A 165 -26.24 -25.07 1.03
C LEU A 165 -27.33 -24.11 1.52
N SER A 166 -28.22 -24.56 2.41
CA SER A 166 -29.29 -23.73 2.99
C SER A 166 -28.73 -22.57 3.83
N GLN A 167 -27.70 -22.81 4.64
CA GLN A 167 -27.06 -21.76 5.44
C GLN A 167 -26.31 -20.75 4.56
N ARG A 168 -25.68 -21.20 3.46
CA ARG A 168 -25.06 -20.32 2.47
C ARG A 168 -26.10 -19.46 1.76
N LEU A 169 -27.20 -20.06 1.31
CA LEU A 169 -28.34 -19.38 0.68
C LEU A 169 -28.96 -18.32 1.61
N VAL A 170 -29.08 -18.59 2.90
CA VAL A 170 -29.56 -17.60 3.89
C VAL A 170 -28.60 -16.41 4.02
N ARG A 171 -27.28 -16.64 3.98
CA ARG A 171 -26.29 -15.54 3.99
C ARG A 171 -26.32 -14.69 2.71
N TYR A 172 -26.63 -15.27 1.56
CA TYR A 172 -26.83 -14.48 0.33
C TYR A 172 -28.01 -13.52 0.43
N LYS A 173 -29.07 -13.87 1.17
CA LYS A 173 -30.19 -12.93 1.45
C LYS A 173 -29.76 -11.73 2.28
N THR A 174 -28.70 -11.85 3.10
CA THR A 174 -28.20 -10.75 3.94
C THR A 174 -27.24 -9.79 3.22
N VAL A 175 -26.75 -10.13 2.02
CA VAL A 175 -25.90 -9.24 1.21
C VAL A 175 -26.79 -8.43 0.26
N ARG A 176 -27.09 -7.17 0.63
CA ARG A 176 -27.82 -6.11 -0.11
C ARG A 176 -28.83 -6.56 -1.20
N HIS A 177 -30.10 -6.23 -0.93
CA HIS A 177 -31.38 -6.66 -1.54
C HIS A 177 -31.46 -7.16 -3.00
N LEU A 178 -30.71 -6.64 -3.99
CA LEU A 178 -30.87 -7.03 -5.39
C LEU A 178 -29.89 -8.13 -5.83
N ALA A 179 -28.60 -7.95 -5.57
CA ALA A 179 -27.59 -8.93 -5.98
C ALA A 179 -27.73 -10.26 -5.21
N GLY A 180 -28.06 -10.18 -3.92
CA GLY A 180 -28.29 -11.36 -3.09
C GLY A 180 -29.46 -12.22 -3.57
N PHE A 181 -30.54 -11.61 -4.07
CA PHE A 181 -31.74 -12.31 -4.53
C PHE A 181 -31.50 -13.03 -5.86
N VAL A 182 -30.78 -12.38 -6.80
CA VAL A 182 -30.42 -12.98 -8.10
C VAL A 182 -29.52 -14.19 -7.91
N VAL A 183 -28.48 -14.07 -7.09
CA VAL A 183 -27.56 -15.19 -6.80
C VAL A 183 -28.28 -16.32 -6.06
N TRP A 184 -29.18 -16.00 -5.13
CA TRP A 184 -30.00 -16.99 -4.44
C TRP A 184 -30.89 -17.79 -5.40
N TYR A 185 -31.60 -17.11 -6.30
CA TYR A 185 -32.47 -17.76 -7.29
C TYR A 185 -31.68 -18.60 -8.30
N ALA A 186 -30.54 -18.09 -8.79
CA ALA A 186 -29.68 -18.82 -9.71
C ALA A 186 -29.14 -20.13 -9.09
N CYS A 187 -28.67 -20.07 -7.83
CA CYS A 187 -28.22 -21.25 -7.08
C CYS A 187 -29.35 -22.25 -6.83
N TRP A 188 -30.56 -21.78 -6.51
CA TRP A 188 -31.73 -22.64 -6.32
C TRP A 188 -32.14 -23.33 -7.64
N ALA A 189 -32.22 -22.58 -8.74
CA ALA A 189 -32.56 -23.11 -10.06
C ALA A 189 -31.54 -24.16 -10.53
N LEU A 190 -30.23 -23.90 -10.37
CA LEU A 190 -29.17 -24.86 -10.69
C LEU A 190 -29.28 -26.14 -9.85
N HIS A 191 -29.63 -26.02 -8.56
CA HIS A 191 -29.83 -27.18 -7.69
C HIS A 191 -31.03 -28.03 -8.15
N CYS A 192 -32.16 -27.40 -8.48
CA CYS A 192 -33.33 -28.09 -9.03
C CYS A 192 -33.04 -28.78 -10.37
N ILE A 193 -32.30 -28.14 -11.27
CA ILE A 193 -31.90 -28.73 -12.56
C ILE A 193 -30.99 -29.94 -12.35
N SER A 194 -30.03 -29.86 -11.42
CA SER A 194 -29.14 -30.98 -11.11
C SER A 194 -29.90 -32.19 -10.52
N LEU A 195 -30.89 -31.95 -9.66
CA LEU A 195 -31.75 -33.00 -9.10
C LEU A 195 -32.66 -33.62 -10.16
N PHE A 196 -33.18 -32.81 -11.09
CA PHE A 196 -34.01 -33.29 -12.19
C PHE A 196 -33.19 -34.10 -13.22
N SER A 197 -31.94 -33.69 -13.49
CA SER A 197 -31.03 -34.42 -14.38
C SER A 197 -30.57 -35.76 -13.77
N LEU A 198 -30.34 -35.81 -12.46
CA LEU A 198 -30.02 -37.06 -11.74
C LEU A 198 -31.24 -37.99 -11.65
N GLY A 199 -32.44 -37.43 -11.47
CA GLY A 199 -33.70 -38.19 -11.50
C GLY A 199 -34.01 -38.83 -12.86
N ASN A 200 -33.61 -38.19 -13.96
CA ASN A 200 -33.78 -38.76 -15.31
C ASN A 200 -32.72 -39.81 -15.70
N CYS A 201 -31.54 -39.84 -15.06
CA CYS A 201 -30.55 -40.90 -15.29
C CYS A 201 -30.90 -42.22 -14.56
N GLY A 202 -31.78 -42.21 -13.56
CA GLY A 202 -32.21 -43.41 -12.84
C GLY A 202 -33.29 -44.24 -13.56
N ASN A 203 -33.78 -43.79 -14.73
CA ASN A 203 -34.94 -44.40 -15.41
C ASN A 203 -34.60 -45.07 -16.75
N HIS A 204 -33.30 -45.28 -17.06
CA HIS A 204 -32.82 -46.07 -18.21
C HIS A 204 -31.81 -47.11 -17.72
N GLY A 205 -32.32 -48.10 -16.97
CA GLY A 205 -31.59 -49.26 -16.50
C GLY A 205 -32.56 -50.40 -16.19
N ILE A 206 -33.22 -50.89 -17.25
CA ILE A 206 -33.77 -52.25 -17.33
C ILE A 206 -32.74 -53.06 -18.10
#